data_AF-A0A9X3SRM7-F1
#
_entry.id   AF-A0A9X3SRM7-F1
#
_cell.length_a   1.000
_cell.length_b   1.000
_cell.length_c   1.000
_cell.angle_alpha   90.00
_cell.angle_beta   90.00
_cell.angle_gamma   90.00
#
_symmetry.space_group_name_H-M   'P 1'
#
loop_
_entity.id
_entity.type
_entity.pdbx_description
1 polymer ?
#
loop_
_entity_poly.entity_id
_entity_poly.type
_entity_poly.pdbx_seq_one_letter_code
_entity_poly.pdbx_strand_id
1 'polypeptide(L)'
;MGVGRLAPHRVRARYAQALKEIPLPVKSFGGIDPEGLATVAEAYIGGRRVRIGVLYAIPRLWITFPDILPPVLGFVTGFATGFYRAAGDRPILGAASADQGAPGLGTGRAELHITEPDHLDWARQPGRAQAIKHEAIAAWLAAQRECEG
;
A
#
# COMPACT_ATOMS: atom_id res chain seq x y z
N MET A 1 -18.01 -11.28 9.73
CA MET A 1 -19.32 -11.68 9.16
C MET A 1 -20.05 -10.43 8.70
N GLY A 2 -19.96 -10.08 7.41
CA GLY A 2 -20.61 -8.89 6.86
C GLY A 2 -22.09 -9.11 6.55
N VAL A 3 -22.90 -8.07 6.69
CA VAL A 3 -24.30 -8.08 6.27
C VAL A 3 -24.33 -8.19 4.73
N GLY A 4 -24.58 -9.40 4.22
CA GLY A 4 -24.55 -9.71 2.79
C GLY A 4 -25.57 -8.92 1.96
N ARG A 5 -25.38 -8.90 0.63
CA ARG A 5 -26.24 -8.16 -0.33
C ARG A 5 -27.72 -8.57 -0.29
N LEU A 6 -28.03 -9.73 0.30
CA LEU A 6 -29.39 -10.26 0.49
C LEU A 6 -30.14 -9.65 1.67
N ALA A 7 -29.49 -8.84 2.51
CA ALA A 7 -30.15 -8.24 3.65
C ALA A 7 -31.13 -7.11 3.23
N PRO A 8 -32.31 -7.01 3.89
CA PRO A 8 -33.27 -5.95 3.64
C PRO A 8 -32.64 -4.56 3.72
N HIS A 9 -33.09 -3.64 2.86
CA HIS A 9 -32.49 -2.31 2.70
C HIS A 9 -32.33 -1.54 4.03
N ARG A 10 -33.32 -1.66 4.93
CA ARG A 10 -33.27 -1.00 6.26
C ARG A 10 -32.14 -1.52 7.16
N VAL A 11 -31.82 -2.81 7.07
CA VAL A 11 -30.71 -3.42 7.81
C VAL A 11 -29.38 -2.96 7.25
N ARG A 12 -29.25 -2.88 5.92
CA ARG A 12 -28.05 -2.34 5.25
C ARG A 12 -27.84 -0.86 5.57
N ALA A 13 -28.89 -0.05 5.55
CA ALA A 13 -28.82 1.37 5.89
C ALA A 13 -28.38 1.61 7.34
N ARG A 14 -28.96 0.88 8.30
CA ARG A 14 -28.54 0.92 9.71
C ARG A 14 -27.10 0.44 9.90
N TYR A 15 -26.70 -0.63 9.24
CA TYR A 15 -25.34 -1.15 9.32
C TYR A 15 -24.31 -0.19 8.71
N ALA A 16 -24.63 0.44 7.58
CA ALA A 16 -23.78 1.46 6.96
C ALA A 16 -23.68 2.73 7.82
N GLN A 17 -24.76 3.11 8.52
CA GLN A 17 -24.75 4.21 9.46
C GLN A 17 -23.90 3.88 10.69
N ALA A 18 -24.04 2.67 11.25
CA ALA A 18 -23.18 2.19 12.34
C ALA A 18 -21.69 2.14 11.95
N LEU A 19 -21.37 1.72 10.71
CA LEU A 19 -19.99 1.74 10.20
C LEU A 19 -19.43 3.16 10.02
N LYS A 20 -20.26 4.17 9.78
CA LYS A 20 -19.83 5.58 9.74
C LYS A 20 -19.55 6.13 11.14
N GLU A 21 -20.23 5.61 12.15
CA GLU A 21 -20.12 6.02 13.56
C GLU A 21 -18.97 5.31 14.29
N ILE A 22 -18.53 4.16 13.80
CA ILE A 22 -17.32 3.50 14.31
C ILE A 22 -16.11 4.33 13.85
N PRO A 23 -15.32 4.92 14.75
CA PRO A 23 -14.08 5.57 14.37
C PRO A 23 -13.24 4.55 13.62
N LEU A 24 -12.99 4.82 12.33
CA LEU A 24 -12.19 3.94 11.50
C LEU A 24 -10.91 3.65 12.27
N PRO A 25 -10.57 2.38 12.55
CA PRO A 25 -9.32 2.07 13.20
C PRO A 25 -8.22 2.61 12.30
N VAL A 26 -7.65 3.75 12.69
CA VAL A 26 -6.39 4.24 12.15
C VAL A 26 -5.42 3.16 12.55
N LYS A 27 -5.12 2.25 11.61
CA LYS A 27 -4.00 1.32 11.76
C LYS A 27 -2.76 2.20 11.68
N SER A 28 -2.44 2.89 12.78
CA SER A 28 -1.12 3.41 12.99
C SER A 28 -0.23 2.19 13.01
N PHE A 29 0.57 2.00 11.97
CA PHE A 29 1.64 1.01 11.96
C PHE A 29 2.83 1.55 12.79
N GLY A 30 2.54 2.14 13.95
CA GLY A 30 3.54 2.50 14.95
C GLY A 30 4.25 1.22 15.36
N GLY A 31 5.46 1.03 14.86
CA GLY A 31 6.22 -0.21 15.03
C GLY A 31 7.08 -0.63 13.84
N ILE A 32 6.95 0.01 12.67
CA ILE A 32 7.96 -0.17 11.60
C ILE A 32 9.18 0.66 11.96
N ASP A 33 10.30 -0.03 12.23
CA ASP A 33 11.61 0.60 12.34
C ASP A 33 12.14 0.92 10.92
N PRO A 34 12.30 2.21 10.56
CA PRO A 34 12.79 2.60 9.24
C PRO A 34 14.22 2.11 8.97
N GLU A 35 15.04 1.93 10.00
CA GLU A 35 16.41 1.41 9.87
C GLU A 35 16.45 -0.10 9.69
N GLY A 36 15.35 -0.79 10.06
CA GLY A 36 15.18 -2.23 9.82
C GLY A 36 14.73 -2.59 8.41
N LEU A 37 14.50 -1.61 7.54
CA LEU A 37 14.07 -1.84 6.16
C LEU A 37 15.25 -2.15 5.25
N ALA A 38 15.14 -3.24 4.48
CA ALA A 38 16.06 -3.48 3.37
C ALA A 38 15.78 -2.44 2.28
N THR A 39 16.73 -1.54 2.04
CA THR A 39 16.55 -0.45 1.07
C THR A 39 16.64 -1.00 -0.35
N VAL A 40 15.63 -0.68 -1.16
CA VAL A 40 15.54 -1.09 -2.57
C VAL A 40 15.83 0.08 -3.50
N ALA A 41 15.44 1.30 -3.10
CA ALA A 41 15.74 2.51 -3.85
C ALA A 41 15.70 3.76 -2.96
N GLU A 42 16.36 4.82 -3.41
CA GLU A 42 16.20 6.17 -2.90
C GLU A 42 15.88 7.13 -4.06
N ALA A 43 15.03 8.11 -3.80
CA ALA A 43 14.63 9.12 -4.77
C ALA A 43 14.41 10.48 -4.10
N TYR A 44 14.58 11.57 -4.86
CA TYR A 44 14.19 12.91 -4.40
C TYR A 44 12.84 13.30 -5.00
N ILE A 45 11.83 13.48 -4.14
CA ILE A 45 10.47 13.83 -4.54
C ILE A 45 10.06 15.08 -3.80
N GLY A 46 9.64 16.13 -4.52
CA GLY A 46 9.10 17.34 -3.92
C GLY A 46 10.01 17.96 -2.84
N GLY A 47 11.33 17.94 -3.06
CA GLY A 47 12.34 18.48 -2.14
C GLY A 47 12.66 17.60 -0.93
N ARG A 48 12.10 16.38 -0.83
CA ARG A 48 12.39 15.41 0.23
C ARG A 48 13.11 14.20 -0.34
N ARG A 49 14.10 13.70 0.39
CA ARG A 49 14.65 12.38 0.13
C ARG A 49 13.64 11.33 0.59
N VAL A 50 13.33 10.40 -0.29
CA VAL A 50 12.39 9.31 -0.09
C VAL A 50 13.17 8.01 -0.22
N ARG A 51 13.08 7.16 0.79
CA ARG A 51 13.64 5.82 0.78
C ARG A 51 12.50 4.81 0.60
N ILE A 52 12.71 3.87 -0.29
CA ILE A 52 11.80 2.77 -0.58
C ILE A 52 12.46 1.51 -0.07
N GLY A 53 11.80 0.83 0.87
CA GLY A 53 12.34 -0.37 1.49
C GLY A 53 11.32 -1.50 1.62
N VAL A 54 11.80 -2.70 1.86
CA VAL A 54 10.99 -3.89 2.12
C VAL A 54 11.30 -4.40 3.52
N LEU A 55 10.26 -4.85 4.22
CA LEU A 55 10.40 -5.64 5.43
C LEU A 55 10.12 -7.10 5.09
N TYR A 56 11.08 -8.00 5.33
CA TYR A 56 10.94 -9.43 4.99
C TYR A 56 9.69 -10.08 5.58
N ALA A 57 9.30 -9.69 6.79
CA ALA A 57 8.12 -10.24 7.46
C ALA A 57 6.78 -9.73 6.88
N ILE A 58 6.79 -8.57 6.21
CA ILE A 58 5.59 -7.92 5.68
C ILE A 58 5.94 -7.37 4.28
N PRO A 59 5.73 -8.16 3.21
CA PRO A 59 6.20 -7.85 1.86
C PRO A 59 5.37 -6.71 1.23
N ARG A 60 5.69 -5.50 1.64
CA ARG A 60 5.16 -4.23 1.13
C ARG A 60 6.34 -3.32 0.82
N LEU A 61 6.18 -2.45 -0.16
CA LEU A 61 7.14 -1.37 -0.39
C LEU A 61 6.82 -0.23 0.54
N TRP A 62 7.59 -0.14 1.62
CA TRP A 62 7.52 0.91 2.62
C TRP A 62 8.18 2.17 2.10
N ILE A 63 7.57 3.31 2.39
CA ILE A 63 8.04 4.64 2.00
C ILE A 63 8.44 5.38 3.27
N THR A 64 9.70 5.79 3.33
CA THR A 64 10.26 6.53 4.47
C THR A 64 10.96 7.80 4.05
N PHE A 65 11.07 8.75 4.98
CA PHE A 65 11.86 9.97 4.88
C PHE A 65 13.00 9.88 5.89
N PRO A 66 14.24 9.61 5.47
CA PRO A 66 15.36 9.44 6.40
C PRO A 66 15.70 10.72 7.17
N ASP A 67 15.32 11.89 6.65
CA ASP A 67 15.72 13.19 7.18
C ASP A 67 14.58 13.92 7.91
N ILE A 68 13.43 13.26 8.12
CA ILE A 68 12.21 13.89 8.66
C ILE A 68 11.57 12.98 9.71
N LEU A 69 11.08 13.58 10.79
CA LEU A 69 10.27 12.89 11.80
C LEU A 69 8.78 13.27 11.64
N PRO A 70 7.85 12.30 11.72
CA PRO A 70 8.08 10.86 11.76
C PRO A 70 8.69 10.32 10.45
N PRO A 71 9.51 9.25 10.48
CA PRO A 71 10.24 8.80 9.31
C PRO A 71 9.41 7.95 8.35
N VAL A 72 8.27 7.41 8.76
CA VAL A 72 7.44 6.55 7.90
C VAL A 72 6.31 7.36 7.30
N LEU A 73 6.20 7.36 5.96
CA LEU A 73 5.02 7.89 5.25
C LEU A 73 3.90 6.85 5.23
N GLY A 74 4.26 5.61 4.88
CA GLY A 74 3.32 4.53 4.64
C GLY A 74 3.89 3.49 3.68
N PHE A 75 3.06 2.91 2.83
CA PHE A 75 3.48 1.85 1.93
C PHE A 75 2.71 1.85 0.61
N VAL A 76 3.29 1.25 -0.41
CA VAL A 76 2.67 1.04 -1.72
C VAL A 76 2.33 -0.45 -1.87
N THR A 77 1.15 -0.73 -2.43
CA THR A 77 0.69 -2.08 -2.83
C THR A 77 0.20 -2.05 -4.28
N GLY A 78 -0.32 -3.17 -4.79
CA GLY A 78 -0.93 -3.22 -6.13
C GLY A 78 0.05 -3.47 -7.27
N PHE A 79 1.27 -3.89 -6.97
CA PHE A 79 2.23 -4.38 -7.97
C PHE A 79 1.73 -5.73 -8.50
N ALA A 80 0.90 -5.73 -9.55
CA ALA A 80 0.55 -6.96 -10.25
C ALA A 80 1.74 -7.40 -11.10
N THR A 81 2.68 -8.07 -10.45
CA THR A 81 3.54 -9.13 -10.97
C THR A 81 4.28 -9.74 -9.76
N GLY A 82 3.79 -10.89 -9.29
CA GLY A 82 4.66 -11.91 -8.71
C GLY A 82 5.07 -11.82 -7.24
N PHE A 83 4.15 -11.70 -6.28
CA PHE A 83 4.40 -12.25 -4.92
C PHE A 83 3.96 -13.71 -4.77
N TYR A 84 3.33 -14.28 -5.81
CA TYR A 84 2.99 -15.71 -5.89
C TYR A 84 3.28 -16.24 -7.29
N ARG A 85 4.54 -16.59 -7.57
CA ARG A 85 4.84 -17.61 -8.58
C ARG A 85 5.33 -18.86 -7.87
N ALA A 86 4.42 -19.51 -7.14
CA ALA A 86 4.56 -20.91 -6.78
C ALA A 86 3.64 -21.72 -7.70
N ALA A 87 4.26 -22.61 -8.48
CA ALA A 87 3.67 -23.70 -9.27
C ALA A 87 2.63 -23.31 -10.34
N GLY A 88 2.94 -23.61 -11.59
CA GLY A 88 2.20 -23.17 -12.77
C GLY A 88 0.70 -23.47 -12.74
N ASP A 89 -0.10 -22.47 -13.08
CA ASP A 89 -1.06 -22.57 -14.18
C ASP A 89 -1.58 -21.16 -14.55
N ARG A 90 -1.84 -20.99 -15.85
CA ARG A 90 -2.49 -19.93 -16.66
C ARG A 90 -2.94 -18.57 -16.04
N PRO A 91 -2.89 -17.47 -16.82
CA PRO A 91 -3.41 -16.17 -16.41
C PRO A 91 -4.94 -16.17 -16.41
N ILE A 92 -5.56 -16.04 -15.23
CA ILE A 92 -7.00 -15.78 -15.12
C ILE A 92 -7.21 -14.26 -15.14
N LEU A 93 -7.53 -13.74 -16.32
CA LEU A 93 -8.33 -12.53 -16.45
C LEU A 93 -9.65 -12.75 -15.68
N GLY A 94 -9.81 -12.04 -14.56
CA GLY A 94 -11.12 -11.87 -13.91
C GLY A 94 -11.33 -12.63 -12.61
N ALA A 95 -10.95 -12.03 -11.49
CA ALA A 95 -11.64 -12.21 -10.21
C ALA A 95 -11.42 -10.98 -9.33
N ALA A 96 -12.25 -9.96 -9.51
CA ALA A 96 -12.44 -8.92 -8.52
C ALA A 96 -13.13 -9.54 -7.30
N SER A 97 -12.34 -10.14 -6.39
CA SER A 97 -12.83 -10.55 -5.08
C SER A 97 -12.83 -9.35 -4.16
N ALA A 98 -14.02 -8.82 -3.92
CA ALA A 98 -14.31 -7.77 -2.94
C ALA A 98 -14.37 -8.39 -1.53
N ASP A 99 -13.27 -9.00 -1.08
CA ASP A 99 -13.15 -9.49 0.29
C ASP A 99 -12.25 -8.58 1.14
N GLN A 100 -12.72 -8.36 2.35
CA GLN A 100 -12.35 -7.24 3.22
C GLN A 100 -10.97 -7.46 3.85
N GLY A 101 -10.06 -6.50 3.67
CA GLY A 101 -8.95 -6.27 4.62
C GLY A 101 -7.54 -6.15 4.06
N ALA A 102 -7.29 -6.51 2.80
CA ALA A 102 -5.98 -6.38 2.17
C ALA A 102 -6.02 -5.30 1.07
N PRO A 103 -5.49 -4.09 1.32
CA PRO A 103 -5.42 -3.08 0.27
C PRO A 103 -4.51 -3.52 -0.88
N GLY A 104 -5.10 -3.65 -2.08
CA GLY A 104 -4.39 -3.61 -3.36
C GLY A 104 -3.62 -4.86 -3.77
N LEU A 105 -4.29 -6.00 -3.97
CA LEU A 105 -3.67 -7.16 -4.65
C LEU A 105 -4.35 -7.59 -5.95
N GLY A 106 -5.30 -6.81 -6.50
CA GLY A 106 -6.11 -7.27 -7.65
C GLY A 106 -6.32 -6.28 -8.81
N THR A 107 -5.86 -5.02 -8.73
CA THR A 107 -6.22 -3.99 -9.72
C THR A 107 -5.15 -3.73 -10.78
N GLY A 108 -3.94 -4.27 -10.60
CA GLY A 108 -2.78 -3.94 -11.45
C GLY A 108 -2.36 -2.48 -11.40
N ARG A 109 -2.87 -1.72 -10.41
CA ARG A 109 -2.57 -0.31 -10.21
C ARG A 109 -1.92 -0.14 -8.86
N ALA A 110 -0.78 0.56 -8.83
CA ALA A 110 -0.13 0.89 -7.59
C ALA A 110 -1.01 1.81 -6.72
N GLU A 111 -1.21 1.40 -5.48
CA GLU A 111 -1.98 2.12 -4.47
C GLU A 111 -1.03 2.57 -3.37
N LEU A 112 -1.05 3.88 -3.06
CA LEU A 112 -0.26 4.46 -1.97
C LEU A 112 -1.16 4.56 -0.74
N HIS A 113 -0.74 3.91 0.35
CA HIS A 113 -1.39 3.92 1.65
C HIS A 113 -0.57 4.79 2.59
N ILE A 114 -1.13 5.93 2.98
CA ILE A 114 -0.50 6.84 3.95
C ILE A 114 -0.92 6.36 5.33
N THR A 115 0.06 6.03 6.17
CA THR A 115 -0.18 5.56 7.54
C THR A 115 0.02 6.67 8.57
N GLU A 116 0.74 7.72 8.17
CA GLU A 116 1.16 8.79 9.06
C GLU A 116 0.50 10.13 8.65
N PRO A 117 -0.42 10.66 9.48
CA PRO A 117 -1.15 11.89 9.16
C PRO A 117 -0.25 13.12 8.96
N ASP A 118 0.90 13.20 9.64
CA ASP A 118 1.82 14.35 9.54
C ASP A 118 2.34 14.60 8.12
N HIS A 119 2.35 13.55 7.29
CA HIS A 119 2.81 13.63 5.90
C HIS A 119 1.69 13.76 4.88
N LEU A 120 0.44 13.73 5.32
CA LEU A 120 -0.72 13.66 4.45
C LEU A 120 -0.87 14.93 3.61
N ASP A 121 -0.64 16.10 4.21
CA ASP A 121 -0.66 17.38 3.49
C ASP A 121 0.48 17.50 2.48
N TRP A 122 1.66 16.99 2.83
CA TRP A 122 2.76 16.93 1.87
C TRP A 122 2.41 15.98 0.72
N ALA A 123 1.92 14.77 0.98
CA ALA A 123 1.62 13.77 -0.05
C ALA A 123 0.47 14.20 -0.99
N ARG A 124 -0.46 15.03 -0.51
CA ARG A 124 -1.58 15.57 -1.29
C ARG A 124 -1.18 16.68 -2.28
N GLN A 125 0.00 17.27 -2.16
CA GLN A 125 0.40 18.28 -3.14
C GLN A 125 0.54 17.66 -4.54
N PRO A 126 0.25 18.42 -5.61
CA PRO A 126 0.17 17.88 -6.96
C PRO A 126 1.41 17.07 -7.37
N GLY A 127 1.17 15.90 -7.97
CA GLY A 127 2.23 15.04 -8.54
C GLY A 127 2.99 14.15 -7.55
N ARG A 128 2.98 14.44 -6.24
CA ARG A 128 3.80 13.68 -5.27
C ARG A 128 3.39 12.23 -5.10
N ALA A 129 2.10 11.97 -4.90
CA ALA A 129 1.59 10.60 -4.79
C ALA A 129 1.87 9.78 -6.06
N GLN A 130 1.81 10.41 -7.25
CA GLN A 130 2.11 9.74 -8.51
C GLN A 130 3.60 9.47 -8.66
N ALA A 131 4.47 10.42 -8.29
CA ALA A 131 5.92 10.24 -8.30
C ALA A 131 6.33 9.10 -7.36
N ILE A 132 5.79 9.04 -6.14
CA ILE A 132 6.08 7.96 -5.18
C ILE A 132 5.71 6.59 -5.76
N LYS A 133 4.52 6.48 -6.38
CA LYS A 133 4.10 5.24 -7.03
C LYS A 133 5.01 4.85 -8.19
N HIS A 134 5.40 5.82 -9.01
CA HIS A 134 6.30 5.59 -10.13
C HIS A 134 7.65 5.05 -9.65
N GLU A 135 8.28 5.71 -8.69
CA GLU A 135 9.56 5.28 -8.12
C GLU A 135 9.45 3.91 -7.43
N ALA A 136 8.36 3.66 -6.71
CA ALA A 136 8.11 2.36 -6.08
C ALA A 136 7.98 1.22 -7.11
N ILE A 137 7.26 1.45 -8.21
CA ILE A 137 7.15 0.48 -9.31
C ILE A 137 8.52 0.26 -9.97
N ALA A 138 9.25 1.34 -10.26
CA ALA A 138 10.55 1.27 -10.90
C ALA A 138 11.56 0.48 -10.04
N ALA A 139 11.58 0.75 -8.73
CA ALA A 139 12.40 0.05 -7.75
C ALA A 139 12.05 -1.45 -7.68
N TRP A 140 10.75 -1.78 -7.63
CA TRP A 140 10.29 -3.17 -7.65
C TRP A 140 10.74 -3.92 -8.89
N LEU A 141 10.51 -3.35 -10.08
CA LEU A 141 10.89 -3.97 -11.34
C LEU A 141 12.41 -4.12 -11.49
N ALA A 142 13.19 -3.19 -10.94
CA ALA A 142 14.65 -3.28 -10.93
C ALA A 142 15.12 -4.44 -10.04
N ALA A 143 14.61 -4.53 -8.81
CA ALA A 143 14.91 -5.63 -7.90
C ALA A 143 14.49 -6.98 -8.48
N GLN A 144 13.32 -7.05 -9.12
CA GLN A 144 12.85 -8.27 -9.77
C GLN A 144 13.79 -8.73 -10.88
N ARG A 145 14.25 -7.81 -11.75
CA ARG A 145 15.23 -8.14 -12.81
C ARG A 145 16.54 -8.67 -12.22
N GLU A 146 17.04 -8.05 -11.17
CA GLU A 146 18.28 -8.49 -10.52
C GLU A 146 18.15 -9.90 -9.91
N CYS A 147 16.98 -10.23 -9.36
CA CYS A 147 16.72 -11.57 -8.83
C CYS A 147 16.47 -12.63 -9.92
N GLU A 148 15.92 -12.26 -11.08
CA GLU A 148 15.57 -13.19 -12.16
C GLU A 148 16.76 -13.49 -13.11
N GLY A 149 17.80 -12.64 -13.13
CA GLY A 149 18.99 -12.79 -13.97
C GLY A 149 18.77 -12.34 -15.41
#